data_AF-A0AB34R497-F1
#
_entry.id   AF-A0AB34R497-F1
#
_cell.length_a   1.000
_cell.length_b   1.000
_cell.length_c   1.000
_cell.angle_alpha   90.00
_cell.angle_beta   90.00
_cell.angle_gamma   90.00
#
_symmetry.space_group_name_H-M   'P 1'
#
loop_
_entity.id
_entity.type
_entity.pdbx_description
1 polymer ?
#
loop_
_entity_poly.entity_id
_entity_poly.type
_entity_poly.pdbx_seq_one_letter_code
_entity_poly.pdbx_strand_id
1 'polypeptide(L)'
;MKTIYKIAKTELQTLFYSPIAWLILIIFTFQCSMAFSDLMSGLVRRESLGYGNYNATMGLYAGWRGLFTAVQSYLYLYIPLLTMSLMSREFGSGSIKLLYSSPVTNWQIILGKYASMMVYALVLMGVLSIFGIYTAFAVKDADIPLVLSGMFGLYLLICAYAAIGLFMSSLTSYQIVAAVGTLAILAALSYVKGLWQEIDFVRDITFWLAISGRAGEFVNGLICSEDVIYFLIVIGLFLFMTVIRLQSRRQKSSWAVNFGKYAVVWFIAMLVGYLSSRPSLMSFYDVTRTKQNTLTPNSQDIVARMDGKLTITTYVNVMDDYYWIGMPSQKSYDLRRFRQYLRFKPDITMKYVYYYDSVKNMKNLEKRYPNMTFDQMVKRTLESTGLDTTKVLKPEQIRARIDLSGEYNRFVRLLERENGQKTFLRVFDDMIIFPGETEISAAFKRIVMKLPKVGFLTGHGERNTEREGDRDYNAFTQDKPFRYSLINQGFDFESVTLDKEVPADVNILVIAETRQPLTA
;
A
#
# COMPACT_ATOMS: atom_id res chain seq x y z
N MET A 1 12.62 36.66 10.46
CA MET A 1 12.89 35.50 11.34
C MET A 1 12.75 35.80 12.83
N LYS A 2 13.31 36.89 13.38
CA LYS A 2 13.20 37.23 14.83
C LYS A 2 11.77 37.24 15.37
N THR A 3 10.79 37.77 14.62
CA THR A 3 9.38 37.83 15.06
C THR A 3 8.70 36.46 15.10
N ILE A 4 8.93 35.61 14.09
CA ILE A 4 8.37 34.25 14.02
C ILE A 4 8.84 33.43 15.21
N TYR A 5 10.15 33.47 15.50
CA TYR A 5 10.74 32.77 16.62
C TYR A 5 10.19 33.25 17.97
N LYS A 6 10.00 34.56 18.15
CA LYS A 6 9.38 35.12 19.36
C LYS A 6 7.96 34.60 19.55
N ILE A 7 7.14 34.60 18.51
CA ILE A 7 5.77 34.06 18.54
C ILE A 7 5.80 32.57 18.89
N ALA A 8 6.64 31.79 18.20
CA ALA A 8 6.78 30.36 18.46
C ALA A 8 7.20 30.08 19.91
N LYS A 9 8.13 30.86 20.47
CA LYS A 9 8.56 30.73 21.86
C LYS A 9 7.42 31.03 22.83
N THR A 10 6.68 32.12 22.63
CA THR A 10 5.55 32.51 23.49
C THR A 10 4.42 31.48 23.44
N GLU A 11 4.11 30.95 22.26
CA GLU A 11 3.12 29.89 22.08
C GLU A 11 3.55 28.59 22.75
N LEU A 12 4.81 28.20 22.58
CA LEU A 12 5.37 27.02 23.23
C LEU A 12 5.32 27.14 24.76
N GLN A 13 5.67 28.32 25.29
CA GLN A 13 5.52 28.61 26.73
C GLN A 13 4.06 28.46 27.16
N THR A 14 3.12 29.02 26.41
CA THR A 14 1.69 28.95 26.72
C THR A 14 1.16 27.52 26.65
N LEU A 15 1.69 26.69 25.76
CA LEU A 15 1.40 25.24 25.71
C LEU A 15 1.93 24.55 26.98
N PHE A 16 3.18 24.76 27.38
CA PHE A 16 3.75 24.13 28.58
C PHE A 16 3.25 24.70 29.91
N TYR A 17 2.70 25.91 29.93
CA TYR A 17 1.95 26.44 31.08
C TYR A 17 0.51 25.89 31.13
N SER A 18 0.02 25.27 30.05
CA SER A 18 -1.28 24.61 30.04
C SER A 18 -1.18 23.21 30.62
N PRO A 19 -2.06 22.84 31.59
CA PRO A 19 -2.12 21.47 32.11
C PRO A 19 -2.38 20.41 31.02
N ILE A 20 -3.06 20.79 29.93
CA ILE A 20 -3.44 19.88 28.85
C ILE A 20 -2.20 19.31 28.13
N ALA A 21 -1.19 20.14 27.87
CA ALA A 21 0.00 19.68 27.15
C ALA A 21 0.83 18.68 27.98
N TRP A 22 0.89 18.87 29.30
CA TRP A 22 1.53 17.94 30.24
C TRP A 22 0.73 16.65 30.37
N LEU A 23 -0.59 16.76 30.50
CA LEU A 23 -1.48 15.61 30.57
C LEU A 23 -1.33 14.73 29.32
N ILE A 24 -1.31 15.34 28.13
CA ILE A 24 -1.10 14.60 26.87
C ILE A 24 0.28 13.93 26.84
N LEU A 25 1.34 14.62 27.30
CA LEU A 25 2.70 14.04 27.33
C LEU A 25 2.77 12.83 28.28
N ILE A 26 2.17 12.93 29.47
CA ILE A 26 2.13 11.83 30.46
C ILE A 26 1.34 10.65 29.90
N ILE A 27 0.12 10.89 29.39
CA ILE A 27 -0.71 9.82 28.84
C ILE A 27 -0.04 9.19 27.62
N PHE A 28 0.53 10.00 26.72
CA PHE A 28 1.26 9.50 25.55
C PHE A 28 2.43 8.60 25.96
N THR A 29 3.21 9.01 26.95
CA THR A 29 4.34 8.23 27.48
C THR A 29 3.85 6.90 28.07
N PHE A 30 2.79 6.94 28.88
CA PHE A 30 2.21 5.75 29.48
C PHE A 30 1.65 4.78 28.43
N GLN A 31 0.90 5.28 27.44
CA GLN A 31 0.36 4.48 26.35
C GLN A 31 1.45 3.86 25.47
N CYS A 32 2.50 4.62 25.14
CA CYS A 32 3.65 4.09 24.41
C CYS A 32 4.38 3.01 25.24
N SER A 33 4.53 3.23 26.55
CA SER A 33 5.16 2.27 27.46
C SER A 33 4.37 0.98 27.56
N MET A 34 3.04 1.06 27.70
CA MET A 34 2.18 -0.12 27.71
C MET A 34 2.29 -0.90 26.40
N ALA A 35 2.09 -0.22 25.26
CA ALA A 35 2.15 -0.85 23.95
C ALA A 35 3.52 -1.51 23.69
N PHE A 36 4.61 -0.84 24.04
CA PHE A 36 5.95 -1.40 23.90
C PHE A 36 6.20 -2.59 24.83
N SER A 37 5.76 -2.50 26.09
CA SER A 37 5.91 -3.58 27.07
C SER A 37 5.11 -4.83 26.69
N ASP A 38 3.89 -4.66 26.17
CA ASP A 38 3.07 -5.76 25.68
C ASP A 38 3.72 -6.49 24.50
N LEU A 39 4.33 -5.74 23.58
CA LEU A 39 5.06 -6.30 22.44
C LEU A 39 6.33 -7.04 22.88
N MET A 40 7.10 -6.46 23.81
CA MET A 40 8.27 -7.10 24.40
C MET A 40 7.90 -8.37 25.16
N SER A 41 6.83 -8.34 25.96
CA SER A 41 6.30 -9.51 26.66
C SER A 41 5.93 -10.63 25.68
N GLY A 42 5.34 -10.27 24.54
CA GLY A 42 5.07 -11.20 23.45
C GLY A 42 6.32 -11.86 22.88
N LEU A 43 7.39 -11.10 22.65
CA LEU A 43 8.67 -11.64 22.15
C LEU A 43 9.36 -12.56 23.18
N VAL A 44 9.41 -12.13 24.44
CA VAL A 44 10.01 -12.92 25.52
C VAL A 44 9.24 -14.23 25.72
N ARG A 45 7.90 -14.19 25.64
CA ARG A 45 7.05 -15.40 25.71
C ARG A 45 7.31 -16.36 24.54
N ARG A 46 7.52 -15.85 23.33
CA ARG A 46 7.85 -16.71 22.17
C ARG A 46 9.20 -17.38 22.33
N GLU A 47 10.17 -16.65 22.88
CA GLU A 47 11.50 -17.17 23.18
C GLU A 47 11.47 -18.24 24.27
N SER A 48 10.72 -18.00 25.36
CA SER A 48 10.59 -18.98 26.45
C SER A 48 9.86 -20.26 26.03
N LEU A 49 8.99 -20.18 25.02
CA LEU A 49 8.32 -21.34 24.41
C LEU A 49 9.18 -22.05 23.35
N GLY A 50 10.41 -21.58 23.08
CA GLY A 50 11.33 -22.21 22.13
C GLY A 50 11.03 -21.94 20.65
N TYR A 51 10.08 -21.06 20.32
CA TYR A 51 9.74 -20.75 18.92
C TYR A 51 10.76 -19.85 18.21
N GLY A 52 11.60 -19.15 18.98
CA GLY A 52 12.51 -18.13 18.47
C GLY A 52 11.78 -16.87 17.99
N ASN A 53 12.57 -15.81 17.78
CA ASN A 53 12.10 -14.51 17.31
C ASN A 53 12.75 -14.19 15.96
N TYR A 54 11.93 -13.90 14.95
CA TYR A 54 12.37 -13.46 13.62
C TYR A 54 11.97 -12.00 13.42
N ASN A 55 12.85 -11.19 12.82
CA ASN A 55 12.63 -9.76 12.57
C ASN A 55 12.12 -8.99 13.80
N ALA A 56 12.76 -9.17 14.96
CA ALA A 56 12.33 -8.60 16.23
C ALA A 56 12.10 -7.08 16.18
N THR A 57 13.00 -6.31 15.55
CA THR A 57 12.83 -4.85 15.40
C THR A 57 11.57 -4.50 14.61
N MET A 58 11.31 -5.19 13.50
CA MET A 58 10.10 -4.96 12.71
C MET A 58 8.84 -5.33 13.50
N GLY A 59 8.87 -6.43 14.26
CA GLY A 59 7.74 -6.85 15.10
C GLY A 59 7.43 -5.87 16.26
N LEU A 60 8.45 -5.20 16.80
CA LEU A 60 8.30 -4.21 17.87
C LEU A 60 7.78 -2.87 17.35
N TYR A 61 8.28 -2.39 16.21
CA TYR A 61 8.02 -1.03 15.75
C TYR A 61 7.00 -0.94 14.62
N ALA A 62 7.01 -1.91 13.70
CA ALA A 62 6.27 -1.89 12.45
C ALA A 62 5.20 -2.99 12.37
N GLY A 63 4.52 -3.08 11.23
CA GLY A 63 3.45 -4.05 11.01
C GLY A 63 2.16 -3.75 11.77
N TRP A 64 1.21 -4.69 11.71
CA TRP A 64 -0.16 -4.49 12.18
C TRP A 64 -0.30 -4.21 13.67
N ARG A 65 0.65 -4.70 14.48
CA ARG A 65 0.63 -4.55 15.94
C ARG A 65 1.81 -3.73 16.48
N GLY A 66 2.68 -3.22 15.62
CA GLY A 66 3.88 -2.50 16.04
C GLY A 66 3.57 -1.20 16.80
N LEU A 67 4.52 -0.76 17.61
CA LEU A 67 4.42 0.47 18.41
C LEU A 67 4.06 1.68 17.56
N PHE A 68 4.67 1.85 16.38
CA PHE A 68 4.39 3.02 15.53
C PHE A 68 2.97 3.00 14.97
N THR A 69 2.40 1.84 14.68
CA THR A 69 1.00 1.70 14.24
C THR A 69 0.04 2.10 15.37
N ALA A 70 0.34 1.73 16.62
CA ALA A 70 -0.42 2.20 17.78
C ALA A 70 -0.30 3.72 17.96
N VAL A 71 0.91 4.27 17.84
CA VAL A 71 1.17 5.71 17.94
C VAL A 71 0.41 6.49 16.86
N GLN A 72 0.35 6.02 15.61
CA GLN A 72 -0.48 6.66 14.56
C GLN A 72 -1.93 6.85 15.01
N SER A 73 -2.49 5.85 15.70
CA SER A 73 -3.85 5.88 16.23
C SER A 73 -4.01 6.88 17.38
N TYR A 74 -3.01 6.98 18.27
CA TYR A 74 -3.02 7.97 19.36
C TYR A 74 -2.93 9.40 18.84
N LEU A 75 -2.02 9.63 17.88
CA LEU A 75 -1.82 10.95 17.27
C LEU A 75 -3.08 11.48 16.57
N TYR A 76 -3.88 10.59 15.98
CA TYR A 76 -5.16 10.95 15.39
C TYR A 76 -6.10 11.66 16.38
N LEU A 77 -6.08 11.28 17.67
CA LEU A 77 -6.89 11.90 18.72
C LEU A 77 -6.18 13.07 19.41
N TYR A 78 -4.86 13.00 19.58
CA TYR A 78 -4.11 13.99 20.37
C TYR A 78 -3.87 15.31 19.64
N ILE A 79 -3.58 15.26 18.34
CA ILE A 79 -3.26 16.49 17.60
C ILE A 79 -4.46 17.46 17.53
N PRO A 80 -5.71 17.02 17.30
CA PRO A 80 -6.88 17.89 17.42
C PRO A 80 -6.98 18.61 18.76
N LEU A 81 -6.71 17.92 19.87
CA LEU A 81 -6.74 18.49 21.23
C LEU A 81 -5.63 19.53 21.46
N LEU A 82 -4.43 19.30 20.91
CA LEU A 82 -3.31 20.23 21.04
C LEU A 82 -3.49 21.48 20.18
N THR A 83 -4.07 21.32 19.00
CA THR A 83 -4.20 22.39 18.00
C THR A 83 -5.45 23.24 18.15
N MET A 84 -6.47 22.73 18.85
CA MET A 84 -7.78 23.39 18.93
C MET A 84 -7.68 24.83 19.44
N SER A 85 -6.74 25.12 20.35
CA SER A 85 -6.61 26.40 21.04
C SER A 85 -5.61 27.38 20.39
N LEU A 86 -5.00 27.03 19.25
CA LEU A 86 -3.97 27.84 18.60
C LEU A 86 -4.52 29.18 18.11
N MET A 87 -5.63 29.18 17.36
CA MET A 87 -6.30 30.40 16.91
C MET A 87 -7.64 30.65 17.61
N SER A 88 -8.41 29.59 17.90
CA SER A 88 -9.77 29.74 18.43
C SER A 88 -9.80 30.48 19.77
N ARG A 89 -8.77 30.30 20.61
CA ARG A 89 -8.60 31.01 21.89
C ARG A 89 -8.42 32.51 21.71
N GLU A 90 -7.67 32.94 20.70
CA GLU A 90 -7.46 34.38 20.41
C GLU A 90 -8.72 35.01 19.81
N PHE A 91 -9.47 34.23 19.03
CA PHE A 91 -10.77 34.68 18.53
C PHE A 91 -11.82 34.75 19.63
N GLY A 92 -11.88 33.77 20.52
CA GLY A 92 -12.82 33.73 21.63
C GLY A 92 -12.56 34.81 22.68
N SER A 93 -11.28 35.11 22.97
CA SER A 93 -10.89 36.17 23.90
C SER A 93 -10.87 37.57 23.29
N GLY A 94 -10.97 37.70 21.96
CA GLY A 94 -10.86 38.97 21.25
C GLY A 94 -9.45 39.55 21.17
N SER A 95 -8.44 38.87 21.74
CA SER A 95 -7.03 39.30 21.72
C SER A 95 -6.44 39.35 20.32
N ILE A 96 -7.06 38.69 19.34
CA ILE A 96 -6.68 38.79 17.92
C ILE A 96 -6.61 40.25 17.43
N LYS A 97 -7.44 41.16 17.98
CA LYS A 97 -7.43 42.58 17.60
C LYS A 97 -6.09 43.23 17.94
N LEU A 98 -5.49 42.85 19.08
CA LEU A 98 -4.17 43.36 19.49
C LEU A 98 -3.07 42.85 18.55
N LEU A 99 -3.15 41.58 18.14
CA LEU A 99 -2.23 41.01 17.17
C LEU A 99 -2.33 41.70 15.80
N TYR A 100 -3.53 42.05 15.34
CA TYR A 100 -3.72 42.77 14.08
C TYR A 100 -3.27 44.23 14.12
N SER A 101 -3.32 44.87 15.28
CA SER A 101 -2.79 46.23 15.47
C SER A 101 -1.27 46.28 15.58
N SER A 102 -0.63 45.14 15.89
CA SER A 102 0.83 45.03 15.89
C SER A 102 1.38 44.95 14.45
N PRO A 103 2.63 45.41 14.20
CA PRO A 103 3.26 45.37 12.87
C PRO A 103 3.74 43.95 12.52
N VAL A 104 2.85 42.97 12.61
CA VAL A 104 3.10 41.54 12.37
C VAL A 104 2.24 41.08 11.20
N THR A 105 2.86 40.37 10.26
CA THR A 105 2.17 39.83 9.09
C THR A 105 1.42 38.54 9.44
N ASN A 106 0.32 38.24 8.74
CA ASN A 106 -0.45 37.00 8.94
C ASN A 106 0.44 35.74 8.77
N TRP A 107 1.40 35.79 7.84
CA TRP A 107 2.41 34.75 7.64
C TRP A 107 3.27 34.52 8.88
N GLN A 108 3.72 35.58 9.53
CA GLN A 108 4.55 35.47 10.73
C GLN A 108 3.79 34.86 11.92
N ILE A 109 2.50 35.21 12.07
CA ILE A 109 1.64 34.64 13.12
C ILE A 109 1.46 33.13 12.89
N ILE A 110 1.06 32.75 11.68
CA ILE A 110 0.74 31.35 11.35
C ILE A 110 1.99 30.47 11.40
N LEU A 111 3.10 30.91 10.80
CA LEU A 111 4.36 30.16 10.85
C LEU A 111 4.92 30.09 12.28
N GLY A 112 4.70 31.11 13.11
CA GLY A 112 5.10 31.08 14.53
C GLY A 112 4.34 30.02 15.32
N LYS A 113 3.00 30.01 15.21
CA LYS A 113 2.12 29.02 15.85
C LYS A 113 2.34 27.61 15.30
N TYR A 114 2.64 27.48 14.02
CA TYR A 114 2.99 26.19 13.44
C TYR A 114 4.34 25.68 13.95
N ALA A 115 5.35 26.55 14.03
CA ALA A 115 6.67 26.18 14.54
C ALA A 115 6.64 25.72 16.00
N SER A 116 5.79 26.29 16.86
CA SER A 116 5.61 25.78 18.23
C SER A 116 5.07 24.35 18.24
N MET A 117 4.16 24.02 17.33
CA MET A 117 3.65 22.65 17.16
C MET A 117 4.71 21.69 16.62
N MET A 118 5.58 22.14 15.70
CA MET A 118 6.71 21.33 15.24
C MET A 118 7.69 20.99 16.37
N VAL A 119 7.96 21.94 17.28
CA VAL A 119 8.81 21.69 18.44
C VAL A 119 8.13 20.73 19.42
N TYR A 120 6.83 20.89 19.69
CA TYR A 120 6.10 19.93 20.52
C TYR A 120 6.08 18.52 19.89
N ALA A 121 5.98 18.42 18.57
CA ALA A 121 6.11 17.16 17.85
C ALA A 121 7.48 16.50 18.07
N LEU A 122 8.56 17.28 18.10
CA LEU A 122 9.90 16.76 18.44
C LEU A 122 9.98 16.25 19.89
N VAL A 123 9.27 16.88 20.83
CA VAL A 123 9.20 16.38 22.21
C VAL A 123 8.51 15.01 22.27
N LEU A 124 7.43 14.81 21.52
CA LEU A 124 6.77 13.50 21.39
C LEU A 124 7.71 12.47 20.73
N MET A 125 8.48 12.85 19.72
CA MET A 125 9.50 11.97 19.13
C MET A 125 10.64 11.67 20.13
N GLY A 126 10.97 12.60 21.02
CA GLY A 126 11.91 12.38 22.11
C GLY A 126 11.48 11.24 23.03
N VAL A 127 10.20 11.14 23.37
CA VAL A 127 9.64 10.02 24.14
C VAL A 127 9.82 8.70 23.37
N LEU A 128 9.52 8.68 22.06
CA LEU A 128 9.73 7.48 21.23
C LEU A 128 11.20 7.08 21.11
N SER A 129 12.10 8.06 21.13
CA SER A 129 13.55 7.83 21.05
C SER A 129 14.06 7.01 22.23
N ILE A 130 13.46 7.15 23.43
CA ILE A 130 13.83 6.38 24.61
C ILE A 130 13.62 4.87 24.37
N PHE A 131 12.49 4.49 23.78
CA PHE A 131 12.22 3.09 23.41
C PHE A 131 13.17 2.60 22.32
N GLY A 132 13.47 3.47 21.33
CA GLY A 132 14.45 3.21 20.27
C GLY A 132 15.84 2.89 20.84
N ILE A 133 16.31 3.70 21.79
CA ILE A 133 17.59 3.50 22.49
C ILE A 133 17.56 2.19 23.28
N TYR A 134 16.49 1.91 24.03
CA TYR A 134 16.35 0.65 24.74
C TYR A 134 16.43 -0.56 23.80
N THR A 135 15.78 -0.48 22.64
CA THR A 135 15.82 -1.55 21.63
C THR A 135 17.23 -1.75 21.07
N ALA A 136 17.99 -0.68 20.88
CA ALA A 136 19.37 -0.75 20.40
C ALA A 136 20.28 -1.58 21.33
N PHE A 137 19.99 -1.59 22.64
CA PHE A 137 20.72 -2.40 23.62
C PHE A 137 20.09 -3.78 23.86
N ALA A 138 18.76 -3.90 23.81
CA ALA A 138 18.05 -5.13 24.14
C ALA A 138 17.98 -6.13 22.97
N VAL A 139 17.83 -5.63 21.73
CA VAL A 139 17.69 -6.47 20.54
C VAL A 139 19.04 -6.58 19.85
N LYS A 140 19.57 -7.82 19.78
CA LYS A 140 20.75 -8.12 18.98
C LYS A 140 20.50 -7.70 17.53
N ASP A 141 21.45 -6.99 16.93
CA ASP A 141 21.41 -6.62 15.51
C ASP A 141 20.21 -5.71 15.14
N ALA A 142 19.78 -4.84 16.07
CA ALA A 142 18.64 -3.93 15.87
C ALA A 142 18.73 -3.08 14.59
N ASP A 143 17.64 -3.05 13.83
CA ASP A 143 17.52 -2.23 12.60
C ASP A 143 17.21 -0.76 12.95
N ILE A 144 18.24 -0.02 13.38
CA ILE A 144 18.13 1.40 13.73
C ILE A 144 17.62 2.27 12.57
N PRO A 145 18.07 2.06 11.31
CA PRO A 145 17.52 2.82 10.18
C PRO A 145 15.99 2.66 10.00
N LEU A 146 15.45 1.47 10.23
CA LEU A 146 14.00 1.24 10.23
C LEU A 146 13.29 2.07 11.31
N VAL A 147 13.83 2.08 12.54
CA VAL A 147 13.25 2.85 13.66
C VAL A 147 13.25 4.35 13.33
N LEU A 148 14.36 4.89 12.83
CA LEU A 148 14.48 6.30 12.45
C LEU A 148 13.55 6.67 11.29
N SER A 149 13.40 5.80 10.29
CA SER A 149 12.44 5.98 9.19
C SER A 149 11.02 6.09 9.71
N GLY A 150 10.60 5.18 10.59
CA GLY A 150 9.27 5.22 11.19
C GLY A 150 9.03 6.47 12.03
N MET A 151 10.01 6.88 12.83
CA MET A 151 9.94 8.14 13.58
C MET A 151 9.83 9.37 12.67
N PHE A 152 10.57 9.39 11.56
CA PHE A 152 10.47 10.46 10.56
C PHE A 152 9.07 10.51 9.93
N GLY A 153 8.50 9.35 9.58
CA GLY A 153 7.13 9.25 9.08
C GLY A 153 6.08 9.74 10.08
N LEU A 154 6.22 9.37 11.36
CA LEU A 154 5.36 9.86 12.43
C LEU A 154 5.49 11.37 12.65
N TYR A 155 6.71 11.92 12.58
CA TYR A 155 6.95 13.34 12.69
C TYR A 155 6.24 14.13 11.58
N LEU A 156 6.37 13.68 10.32
CA LEU A 156 5.67 14.29 9.18
C LEU A 156 4.14 14.20 9.33
N LEU A 157 3.64 13.07 9.84
CA LEU A 157 2.22 12.88 10.12
C LEU A 157 1.71 13.89 11.15
N ILE A 158 2.44 14.08 12.26
CA ILE A 158 2.10 15.08 13.28
C ILE A 158 2.10 16.48 12.67
N CYS A 159 3.10 16.80 11.86
CA CYS A 159 3.22 18.09 11.18
C CYS A 159 2.04 18.37 10.24
N ALA A 160 1.56 17.35 9.51
CA ALA A 160 0.38 17.48 8.65
C ALA A 160 -0.90 17.64 9.46
N TYR A 161 -1.11 16.83 10.50
CA TYR A 161 -2.25 16.97 11.41
C TYR A 161 -2.25 18.33 12.11
N ALA A 162 -1.07 18.85 12.47
CA ALA A 162 -0.92 20.17 13.09
C ALA A 162 -1.32 21.30 12.15
N ALA A 163 -0.95 21.21 10.86
CA ALA A 163 -1.36 22.19 9.85
C ALA A 163 -2.89 22.19 9.64
N ILE A 164 -3.50 21.00 9.56
CA ILE A 164 -4.96 20.84 9.45
C ILE A 164 -5.66 21.41 10.68
N GLY A 165 -5.19 21.06 11.87
CA GLY A 165 -5.75 21.54 13.13
C GLY A 165 -5.62 23.06 13.30
N LEU A 166 -4.50 23.64 12.88
CA LEU A 166 -4.32 25.09 12.86
C LEU A 166 -5.33 25.77 11.94
N PHE A 167 -5.54 25.24 10.73
CA PHE A 167 -6.57 25.73 9.81
C PHE A 167 -7.97 25.65 10.43
N MET A 168 -8.34 24.52 11.03
CA MET A 168 -9.65 24.35 11.66
C MET A 168 -9.85 25.26 12.87
N SER A 169 -8.82 25.45 13.69
CA SER A 169 -8.86 26.44 14.77
C SER A 169 -9.05 27.87 14.26
N SER A 170 -8.70 28.15 13.00
CA SER A 170 -8.86 29.47 12.40
C SER A 170 -10.30 29.77 11.92
N LEU A 171 -11.14 28.74 11.80
CA LEU A 171 -12.50 28.86 11.28
C LEU A 171 -13.52 29.24 12.36
N THR A 172 -13.25 28.88 13.62
CA THR A 172 -14.17 29.04 14.75
C THR A 172 -13.51 29.73 15.94
N SER A 173 -14.33 30.37 16.78
CA SER A 173 -13.89 30.93 18.07
C SER A 173 -13.99 29.92 19.22
N TYR A 174 -14.61 28.75 18.98
CA TYR A 174 -14.84 27.73 20.01
C TYR A 174 -13.85 26.56 19.85
N GLN A 175 -13.07 26.29 20.90
CA GLN A 175 -12.04 25.24 20.90
C GLN A 175 -12.61 23.85 20.59
N ILE A 176 -13.71 23.45 21.23
CA ILE A 176 -14.30 22.11 21.02
C ILE A 176 -14.73 21.93 19.56
N VAL A 177 -15.35 22.96 18.96
CA VAL A 177 -15.75 22.93 17.54
C VAL A 177 -14.52 22.82 16.61
N ALA A 178 -13.41 23.47 16.96
CA ALA A 178 -12.15 23.33 16.21
C ALA A 178 -11.59 21.91 16.29
N ALA A 179 -11.61 21.30 17.48
CA ALA A 179 -11.14 19.93 17.68
C ALA A 179 -11.99 18.92 16.87
N VAL A 180 -13.32 18.99 17.02
CA VAL A 180 -14.26 18.11 16.30
C VAL A 180 -14.16 18.31 14.79
N GLY A 181 -14.03 19.56 14.33
CA GLY A 181 -13.83 19.85 12.91
C GLY A 181 -12.51 19.30 12.36
N THR A 182 -11.44 19.33 13.16
CA THR A 182 -10.17 18.70 12.79
C THR A 182 -10.34 17.19 12.64
N LEU A 183 -10.97 16.53 13.63
CA LEU A 183 -11.27 15.10 13.55
C LEU A 183 -12.12 14.74 12.33
N ALA A 184 -13.13 15.55 12.01
CA ALA A 184 -13.98 15.33 10.84
C ALA A 184 -13.20 15.39 9.52
N ILE A 185 -12.28 16.36 9.39
CA ILE A 185 -11.41 16.45 8.20
C ILE A 185 -10.42 15.28 8.17
N LEU A 186 -9.80 14.91 9.29
CA LEU A 186 -8.89 13.76 9.33
C LEU A 186 -9.62 12.46 8.98
N ALA A 187 -10.85 12.28 9.46
CA ALA A 187 -11.71 11.17 9.08
C ALA A 187 -11.99 11.18 7.57
N ALA A 188 -12.42 12.32 7.04
CA ALA A 188 -12.67 12.47 5.60
C ALA A 188 -11.41 12.09 4.79
N LEU A 189 -10.25 12.67 5.09
CA LEU A 189 -8.98 12.34 4.41
C LEU A 189 -8.56 10.88 4.58
N SER A 190 -8.98 10.20 5.65
CA SER A 190 -8.66 8.78 5.87
C SER A 190 -9.58 7.84 5.08
N TYR A 191 -10.85 8.21 4.91
CA TYR A 191 -11.87 7.40 4.24
C TYR A 191 -12.05 7.73 2.75
N VAL A 192 -11.55 8.88 2.28
CA VAL A 192 -11.69 9.31 0.88
C VAL A 192 -11.20 8.25 -0.11
N LYS A 193 -10.17 7.45 0.24
CA LYS A 193 -9.65 6.36 -0.62
C LYS A 193 -10.69 5.30 -1.03
N GLY A 194 -11.84 5.22 -0.36
CA GLY A 194 -12.92 4.28 -0.68
C GLY A 194 -14.07 4.89 -1.48
N LEU A 195 -14.06 6.20 -1.73
CA LEU A 195 -15.15 6.89 -2.40
C LEU A 195 -15.05 6.74 -3.92
N TRP A 196 -16.19 6.48 -4.58
CA TRP A 196 -16.36 6.50 -6.04
C TRP A 196 -15.31 5.69 -6.82
N GLN A 197 -14.96 4.50 -6.31
CA GLN A 197 -13.92 3.64 -6.89
C GLN A 197 -14.27 3.10 -8.29
N GLU A 198 -15.54 3.21 -8.69
CA GLU A 198 -16.05 2.83 -10.01
C GLU A 198 -15.56 3.76 -11.14
N ILE A 199 -15.23 5.02 -10.82
CA ILE A 199 -14.79 6.01 -11.81
C ILE A 199 -13.27 6.15 -11.71
N ASP A 200 -12.54 5.69 -12.73
CA ASP A 200 -11.08 5.66 -12.73
C ASP A 200 -10.44 7.02 -12.38
N PHE A 201 -10.91 8.11 -13.00
CA PHE A 201 -10.40 9.47 -12.73
C PHE A 201 -10.62 9.93 -11.28
N VAL A 202 -11.81 9.70 -10.73
CA VAL A 202 -12.14 10.10 -9.35
C VAL A 202 -11.37 9.24 -8.37
N ARG A 203 -11.26 7.93 -8.64
CA ARG A 203 -10.48 6.99 -7.83
C ARG A 203 -9.02 7.40 -7.69
N ASP A 204 -8.38 7.80 -8.78
CA ASP A 204 -6.97 8.19 -8.75
C ASP A 204 -6.76 9.45 -7.90
N ILE A 205 -7.68 10.43 -8.00
CA ILE A 205 -7.68 11.64 -7.16
C ILE A 205 -7.93 11.30 -5.69
N THR A 206 -8.95 10.49 -5.41
CA THR A 206 -9.32 10.15 -4.03
C THR A 206 -8.26 9.30 -3.35
N PHE A 207 -7.60 8.40 -4.09
CA PHE A 207 -6.48 7.62 -3.60
C PHE A 207 -5.27 8.52 -3.31
N TRP A 208 -4.96 9.46 -4.19
CA TRP A 208 -3.87 10.41 -3.96
C TRP A 208 -4.14 11.32 -2.75
N LEU A 209 -5.38 11.81 -2.59
CA LEU A 209 -5.75 12.73 -1.51
C LEU A 209 -5.74 12.04 -0.14
N ALA A 210 -5.85 10.71 -0.10
CA ALA A 210 -5.92 9.96 1.14
C ALA A 210 -4.60 10.00 1.93
N ILE A 211 -4.70 10.35 3.22
CA ILE A 211 -3.56 10.35 4.15
C ILE A 211 -3.25 8.95 4.69
N SER A 212 -4.26 8.08 4.69
CA SER A 212 -4.19 6.72 5.20
C SER A 212 -3.20 5.88 4.38
N GLY A 213 -2.23 5.26 5.05
CA GLY A 213 -1.25 4.35 4.44
C GLY A 213 0.09 4.99 4.11
N ARG A 214 0.16 6.32 3.92
CA ARG A 214 1.42 6.99 3.56
C ARG A 214 2.46 6.98 4.68
N ALA A 215 2.04 7.29 5.91
CA ALA A 215 2.91 7.12 7.09
C ALA A 215 3.31 5.65 7.34
N GLY A 216 2.48 4.70 6.87
CA GLY A 216 2.74 3.27 6.99
C GLY A 216 3.95 2.79 6.18
N GLU A 217 4.20 3.37 5.00
CA GLU A 217 5.39 3.06 4.18
C GLU A 217 6.67 3.39 4.97
N PHE A 218 6.75 4.57 5.59
CA PHE A 218 7.88 4.96 6.44
C PHE A 218 8.04 4.05 7.67
N VAL A 219 6.94 3.70 8.33
CA VAL A 219 6.91 2.79 9.48
C VAL A 219 7.42 1.41 9.11
N ASN A 220 7.12 0.93 7.90
CA ASN A 220 7.63 -0.33 7.39
C ASN A 220 9.08 -0.25 6.86
N GLY A 221 9.74 0.91 6.98
CA GLY A 221 11.14 1.09 6.58
C GLY A 221 11.34 1.45 5.11
N LEU A 222 10.36 2.11 4.49
CA LEU A 222 10.43 2.52 3.09
C LEU A 222 10.18 4.02 2.94
N ILE A 223 11.22 4.76 2.57
CA ILE A 223 11.15 6.21 2.35
C ILE A 223 10.90 6.45 0.87
N CYS A 224 9.69 6.87 0.50
CA CYS A 224 9.34 7.24 -0.87
C CYS A 224 9.26 8.77 -1.01
N SER A 225 9.84 9.32 -2.08
CA SER A 225 9.76 10.77 -2.38
C SER A 225 8.32 11.25 -2.52
N GLU A 226 7.45 10.42 -3.11
CA GLU A 226 6.03 10.68 -3.27
C GLU A 226 5.34 10.99 -1.93
N ASP A 227 5.60 10.17 -0.90
CA ASP A 227 4.94 10.32 0.39
C ASP A 227 5.51 11.50 1.19
N VAL A 228 6.81 11.78 1.07
CA VAL A 228 7.41 13.01 1.64
C VAL A 228 6.80 14.25 0.99
N ILE A 229 6.74 14.28 -0.35
CA ILE A 229 6.16 15.39 -1.12
C ILE A 229 4.69 15.57 -0.76
N TYR A 230 3.92 14.48 -0.63
CA TYR A 230 2.53 14.53 -0.20
C TYR A 230 2.39 15.24 1.16
N PHE A 231 3.17 14.87 2.18
CA PHE A 231 3.10 15.53 3.48
C PHE A 231 3.42 17.03 3.38
N LEU A 232 4.43 17.41 2.58
CA LEU A 232 4.77 18.81 2.34
C LEU A 232 3.65 19.56 1.62
N ILE A 233 2.99 18.95 0.64
CA ILE A 233 1.83 19.53 -0.07
C ILE A 233 0.67 19.74 0.92
N VAL A 234 0.33 18.75 1.74
CA VAL A 234 -0.76 18.87 2.72
C VAL A 234 -0.45 19.96 3.74
N ILE A 235 0.78 20.00 4.28
CA ILE A 235 1.21 21.06 5.20
C ILE A 235 1.08 22.42 4.53
N GLY A 236 1.63 22.58 3.32
CA GLY A 236 1.53 23.81 2.55
C GLY A 236 0.08 24.23 2.32
N LEU A 237 -0.74 23.35 1.77
CA LEU A 237 -2.16 23.55 1.47
C LEU A 237 -2.90 24.15 2.67
N PHE A 238 -2.85 23.49 3.84
CA PHE A 238 -3.60 23.96 5.01
C PHE A 238 -3.00 25.23 5.63
N LEU A 239 -1.68 25.44 5.57
CA LEU A 239 -1.06 26.70 6.00
C LEU A 239 -1.48 27.87 5.09
N PHE A 240 -1.43 27.71 3.77
CA PHE A 240 -1.89 28.72 2.81
C PHE A 240 -3.38 29.02 2.98
N MET A 241 -4.22 27.99 3.17
CA MET A 241 -5.65 28.18 3.45
C MET A 241 -5.89 28.97 4.75
N THR A 242 -5.06 28.76 5.77
CA THR A 242 -5.10 29.51 7.03
C THR A 242 -4.72 30.98 6.79
N VAL A 243 -3.68 31.24 6.00
CA VAL A 243 -3.27 32.62 5.64
C VAL A 243 -4.39 33.35 4.90
N ILE A 244 -5.00 32.72 3.91
CA ILE A 244 -6.13 33.27 3.15
C ILE A 244 -7.29 33.58 4.09
N ARG A 245 -7.58 32.68 5.05
CA ARG A 245 -8.66 32.88 6.03
C ARG A 245 -8.42 34.12 6.90
N LEU A 246 -7.20 34.31 7.41
CA LEU A 246 -6.86 35.48 8.20
C LEU A 246 -6.90 36.77 7.36
N GLN A 247 -6.44 36.72 6.11
CA GLN A 247 -6.51 37.87 5.19
C GLN A 247 -7.96 38.27 4.90
N SER A 248 -8.83 37.31 4.62
CA SER A 248 -10.26 37.54 4.34
C SER A 248 -11.01 38.11 5.54
N ARG A 249 -10.58 37.83 6.78
CA ARG A 249 -11.15 38.48 7.98
C ARG A 249 -10.69 39.93 8.16
N ARG A 250 -9.52 40.29 7.62
CA ARG A 250 -8.92 41.63 7.74
C ARG A 250 -9.33 42.56 6.60
N GLN A 251 -9.45 42.03 5.38
CA GLN A 251 -9.79 42.79 4.18
C GLN A 251 -11.20 42.41 3.71
N LYS A 252 -12.05 43.40 3.46
CA LYS A 252 -13.32 43.17 2.74
C LYS A 252 -13.00 42.85 1.28
N SER A 253 -13.02 41.57 0.94
CA SER A 253 -12.94 41.07 -0.42
C SER A 253 -14.26 40.42 -0.82
N SER A 254 -14.61 40.52 -2.11
CA SER A 254 -15.77 39.79 -2.65
C SER A 254 -15.62 38.28 -2.43
N TRP A 255 -16.74 37.60 -2.20
CA TRP A 255 -16.79 36.15 -2.03
C TRP A 255 -16.10 35.41 -3.19
N ALA A 256 -16.28 35.90 -4.44
CA ALA A 256 -15.67 35.32 -5.64
C ALA A 256 -14.12 35.38 -5.59
N VAL A 257 -13.55 36.47 -5.09
CA VAL A 257 -12.09 36.63 -4.95
C VAL A 257 -11.55 35.67 -3.90
N ASN A 258 -12.25 35.50 -2.79
CA ASN A 258 -11.85 34.55 -1.75
C ASN A 258 -11.94 33.11 -2.24
N PHE A 259 -13.05 32.76 -2.91
CA PHE A 259 -13.21 31.44 -3.53
C PHE A 259 -12.10 31.16 -4.55
N GLY A 260 -11.79 32.13 -5.42
CA GLY A 260 -10.70 32.03 -6.39
C GLY A 260 -9.34 31.77 -5.74
N LYS A 261 -9.02 32.46 -4.64
CA LYS A 261 -7.78 32.20 -3.88
C LYS A 261 -7.71 30.77 -3.35
N TYR A 262 -8.80 30.26 -2.78
CA TYR A 262 -8.86 28.86 -2.32
C TYR A 262 -8.73 27.87 -3.49
N ALA A 263 -9.42 28.12 -4.59
CA ALA A 263 -9.39 27.28 -5.78
C ALA A 263 -7.98 27.19 -6.40
N VAL A 264 -7.25 28.31 -6.45
CA VAL A 264 -5.87 28.33 -6.95
C VAL A 264 -4.94 27.49 -6.06
N VAL A 265 -5.06 27.59 -4.73
CA VAL A 265 -4.22 26.78 -3.82
C VAL A 265 -4.53 25.28 -3.99
N TRP A 266 -5.80 24.91 -4.09
CA TRP A 266 -6.20 23.52 -4.37
C TRP A 266 -5.70 23.03 -5.72
N PHE A 267 -5.81 23.85 -6.77
CA PHE A 267 -5.32 23.51 -8.10
C PHE A 267 -3.81 23.27 -8.11
N ILE A 268 -3.03 24.15 -7.48
CA ILE A 268 -1.57 23.99 -7.37
C ILE A 268 -1.24 22.72 -6.58
N ALA A 269 -1.92 22.47 -5.45
CA ALA A 269 -1.70 21.27 -4.65
C ALA A 269 -1.99 19.98 -5.44
N MET A 270 -3.08 19.95 -6.20
CA MET A 270 -3.44 18.81 -7.06
C MET A 270 -2.46 18.64 -8.22
N LEU A 271 -2.02 19.73 -8.85
CA LEU A 271 -1.05 19.69 -9.96
C LEU A 271 0.30 19.13 -9.51
N VAL A 272 0.86 19.66 -8.42
CA VAL A 272 2.14 19.18 -7.85
C VAL A 272 1.98 17.73 -7.39
N GLY A 273 0.84 17.42 -6.79
CA GLY A 273 0.46 16.07 -6.40
C GLY A 273 0.51 15.06 -7.54
N TYR A 274 -0.18 15.38 -8.63
CA TYR A 274 -0.24 14.57 -9.84
C TYR A 274 1.12 14.38 -10.52
N LEU A 275 1.94 15.45 -10.56
CA LEU A 275 3.30 15.35 -11.08
C LEU A 275 4.17 14.45 -10.20
N SER A 276 4.05 14.58 -8.88
CA SER A 276 4.84 13.79 -7.91
C SER A 276 4.47 12.30 -7.86
N SER A 277 3.25 11.93 -8.25
CA SER A 277 2.77 10.54 -8.26
C SER A 277 3.14 9.78 -9.53
N ARG A 278 3.78 10.42 -10.51
CA ARG A 278 4.24 9.75 -11.73
C ARG A 278 5.35 8.75 -11.39
N PRO A 279 5.24 7.46 -11.80
CA PRO A 279 6.24 6.43 -11.50
C PRO A 279 7.66 6.82 -11.92
N SER A 280 7.81 7.55 -13.03
CA SER A 280 9.10 8.02 -13.55
C SER A 280 9.82 9.05 -12.67
N LEU A 281 9.09 9.74 -11.79
CA LEU A 281 9.64 10.75 -10.86
C LEU A 281 9.75 10.21 -9.43
N MET A 282 9.42 8.94 -9.23
CA MET A 282 9.41 8.30 -7.93
C MET A 282 10.83 7.84 -7.57
N SER A 283 11.39 8.44 -6.52
CA SER A 283 12.61 7.96 -5.87
C SER A 283 12.22 7.25 -4.58
N PHE A 284 12.90 6.16 -4.25
CA PHE A 284 12.65 5.42 -3.02
C PHE A 284 13.95 4.94 -2.40
N TYR A 285 13.93 4.80 -1.08
CA TYR A 285 15.04 4.24 -0.32
C TYR A 285 14.47 3.28 0.72
N ASP A 286 14.76 2.00 0.55
CA ASP A 286 14.43 0.95 1.51
C ASP A 286 15.52 0.87 2.57
N VAL A 287 15.15 1.28 3.78
CA VAL A 287 16.07 1.39 4.91
C VAL A 287 16.19 0.07 5.68
N THR A 288 15.34 -0.92 5.37
CA THR A 288 15.37 -2.22 6.05
C THR A 288 16.68 -2.96 5.77
N ARG A 289 17.22 -3.63 6.78
CA ARG A 289 18.49 -4.37 6.70
C ARG A 289 18.49 -5.45 5.63
N THR A 290 17.35 -6.10 5.43
CA THR A 290 17.18 -7.22 4.47
C THR A 290 16.48 -6.80 3.18
N LYS A 291 16.27 -5.49 2.96
CA LYS A 291 15.61 -4.94 1.76
C LYS A 291 14.24 -5.56 1.47
N GLN A 292 13.45 -5.79 2.52
CA GLN A 292 12.15 -6.49 2.44
C GLN A 292 11.10 -5.74 1.63
N ASN A 293 11.26 -4.43 1.42
CA ASN A 293 10.32 -3.60 0.67
C ASN A 293 10.75 -3.39 -0.79
N THR A 294 11.80 -4.08 -1.22
CA THR A 294 12.42 -3.97 -2.54
C THR A 294 12.59 -5.35 -3.16
N LEU A 295 12.57 -5.43 -4.49
CA LEU A 295 12.85 -6.69 -5.20
C LEU A 295 14.27 -7.17 -4.89
N THR A 296 14.46 -8.49 -4.83
CA THR A 296 15.79 -9.10 -4.72
C THR A 296 16.67 -8.73 -5.91
N PRO A 297 18.01 -8.70 -5.77
CA PRO A 297 18.92 -8.38 -6.88
C PRO A 297 18.69 -9.24 -8.13
N ASN A 298 18.34 -10.52 -7.95
CA ASN A 298 18.03 -11.43 -9.06
C ASN A 298 16.78 -10.99 -9.82
N SER A 299 15.72 -10.60 -9.10
CA SER A 299 14.49 -10.07 -9.69
C SER A 299 14.72 -8.73 -10.38
N GLN A 300 15.60 -7.88 -9.83
CA GLN A 300 16.00 -6.64 -10.48
C GLN A 300 16.71 -6.89 -11.82
N ASP A 301 17.62 -7.86 -11.89
CA ASP A 301 18.30 -8.24 -13.15
C ASP A 301 17.29 -8.77 -14.19
N ILE A 302 16.33 -9.60 -13.77
CA ILE A 302 15.26 -10.09 -14.66
C ILE A 302 14.43 -8.92 -15.21
N VAL A 303 14.09 -7.96 -14.36
CA VAL A 303 13.33 -6.77 -14.78
C VAL A 303 14.15 -5.87 -15.68
N ALA A 304 15.44 -5.69 -15.41
CA ALA A 304 16.33 -4.88 -16.23
C ALA A 304 16.50 -5.42 -17.66
N ARG A 305 16.42 -6.75 -17.84
CA ARG A 305 16.48 -7.41 -19.16
C ARG A 305 15.15 -7.35 -19.94
N MET A 306 14.06 -6.83 -19.34
CA MET A 306 12.80 -6.62 -20.04
C MET A 306 12.80 -5.32 -20.85
N ASP A 307 13.31 -5.39 -22.07
CA ASP A 307 13.22 -4.29 -23.05
C ASP A 307 11.78 -4.07 -23.55
N GLY A 308 11.44 -2.83 -23.86
CA GLY A 308 10.13 -2.43 -24.38
C GLY A 308 9.00 -2.47 -23.34
N LYS A 309 7.82 -1.99 -23.73
CA LYS A 309 6.69 -1.89 -22.79
C LYS A 309 6.12 -3.27 -22.43
N LEU A 310 5.69 -3.38 -21.18
CA LEU A 310 4.99 -4.56 -20.66
C LEU A 310 3.52 -4.22 -20.41
N THR A 311 2.61 -4.94 -21.03
CA THR A 311 1.18 -4.86 -20.75
C THR A 311 0.75 -6.07 -19.92
N ILE A 312 0.15 -5.82 -18.76
CA ILE A 312 -0.47 -6.85 -17.92
C ILE A 312 -1.99 -6.74 -18.12
N THR A 313 -2.57 -7.66 -18.86
CA THR A 313 -4.03 -7.74 -19.06
C THR A 313 -4.62 -8.73 -18.07
N THR A 314 -5.35 -8.22 -17.08
CA THR A 314 -6.08 -9.02 -16.09
C THR A 314 -7.44 -9.42 -16.66
N TYR A 315 -7.62 -10.71 -16.91
CA TYR A 315 -8.88 -11.30 -17.33
C TYR A 315 -9.67 -11.73 -16.11
N VAL A 316 -10.82 -11.10 -15.91
CA VAL A 316 -11.69 -11.29 -14.75
C VAL A 316 -12.94 -12.04 -15.21
N ASN A 317 -12.97 -13.34 -14.95
CA ASN A 317 -14.21 -14.11 -15.08
C ASN A 317 -15.08 -13.82 -13.87
N VAL A 318 -16.24 -13.21 -14.07
CA VAL A 318 -17.18 -12.88 -12.97
C VAL A 318 -17.75 -14.13 -12.28
N MET A 319 -17.60 -15.31 -12.89
CA MET A 319 -18.06 -16.59 -12.34
C MET A 319 -16.97 -17.35 -11.59
N ASP A 320 -15.73 -16.86 -11.56
CA ASP A 320 -14.59 -17.47 -10.84
C ASP A 320 -14.52 -17.00 -9.38
N ASP A 321 -14.07 -17.85 -8.46
CA ASP A 321 -14.02 -17.54 -7.02
C ASP A 321 -13.14 -16.31 -6.70
N TYR A 322 -12.19 -15.96 -7.58
CA TYR A 322 -11.25 -14.86 -7.39
C TYR A 322 -11.62 -13.60 -8.18
N TYR A 323 -12.83 -13.52 -8.76
CA TYR A 323 -13.27 -12.36 -9.54
C TYR A 323 -13.12 -11.04 -8.78
N TRP A 324 -13.31 -11.08 -7.46
CA TRP A 324 -13.33 -9.90 -6.59
C TRP A 324 -12.00 -9.14 -6.61
N ILE A 325 -10.88 -9.80 -6.91
CA ILE A 325 -9.55 -9.20 -7.00
C ILE A 325 -9.50 -8.13 -8.10
N GLY A 326 -10.13 -8.41 -9.24
CA GLY A 326 -10.11 -7.53 -10.41
C GLY A 326 -11.29 -6.58 -10.52
N MET A 327 -12.20 -6.58 -9.54
CA MET A 327 -13.36 -5.68 -9.56
C MET A 327 -12.93 -4.21 -9.51
N PRO A 328 -13.70 -3.28 -10.12
CA PRO A 328 -13.35 -1.87 -10.15
C PRO A 328 -13.01 -1.27 -8.77
N SER A 329 -13.76 -1.66 -7.75
CA SER A 329 -13.54 -1.28 -6.35
C SER A 329 -12.20 -1.77 -5.75
N GLN A 330 -11.59 -2.80 -6.33
CA GLN A 330 -10.32 -3.38 -5.87
C GLN A 330 -9.12 -3.01 -6.76
N LYS A 331 -9.32 -2.40 -7.93
CA LYS A 331 -8.25 -2.04 -8.88
C LYS A 331 -7.09 -1.29 -8.23
N SER A 332 -7.33 -0.28 -7.39
CA SER A 332 -6.25 0.46 -6.71
C SER A 332 -5.42 -0.40 -5.77
N TYR A 333 -6.07 -1.31 -5.04
CA TYR A 333 -5.38 -2.26 -4.17
C TYR A 333 -4.58 -3.28 -4.99
N ASP A 334 -5.11 -3.67 -6.14
CA ASP A 334 -4.46 -4.60 -7.05
C ASP A 334 -3.22 -3.98 -7.72
N LEU A 335 -3.34 -2.77 -8.26
CA LEU A 335 -2.23 -1.98 -8.81
C LEU A 335 -1.08 -1.84 -7.79
N ARG A 336 -1.42 -1.59 -6.53
CA ARG A 336 -0.45 -1.49 -5.43
C ARG A 336 0.39 -2.74 -5.21
N ARG A 337 -0.12 -3.93 -5.53
CA ARG A 337 0.64 -5.18 -5.39
C ARG A 337 1.83 -5.23 -6.33
N PHE A 338 1.78 -4.51 -7.45
CA PHE A 338 2.90 -4.40 -8.38
C PHE A 338 3.72 -3.11 -8.20
N ARG A 339 3.45 -2.32 -7.15
CA ARG A 339 4.16 -1.05 -6.90
C ARG A 339 5.67 -1.24 -6.80
N GLN A 340 6.13 -2.36 -6.25
CA GLN A 340 7.56 -2.70 -6.20
C GLN A 340 8.16 -2.85 -7.61
N TYR A 341 7.45 -3.50 -8.53
CA TYR A 341 7.90 -3.66 -9.93
C TYR A 341 7.84 -2.37 -10.73
N LEU A 342 6.80 -1.56 -10.52
CA LEU A 342 6.64 -0.25 -11.18
C LEU A 342 7.80 0.72 -10.87
N ARG A 343 8.52 0.52 -9.76
CA ARG A 343 9.72 1.30 -9.43
C ARG A 343 10.91 0.99 -10.33
N PHE A 344 11.05 -0.26 -10.75
CA PHE A 344 12.14 -0.71 -11.63
C PHE A 344 11.73 -0.68 -13.11
N LYS A 345 10.43 -0.78 -13.39
CA LYS A 345 9.85 -0.77 -14.73
C LYS A 345 8.60 0.11 -14.78
N PRO A 346 8.74 1.45 -14.89
CA PRO A 346 7.62 2.39 -14.81
C PRO A 346 6.70 2.35 -16.04
N ASP A 347 7.09 1.66 -17.10
CA ASP A 347 6.37 1.47 -18.36
C ASP A 347 5.37 0.28 -18.34
N ILE A 348 5.21 -0.40 -17.20
CA ILE A 348 4.18 -1.43 -17.04
C ILE A 348 2.78 -0.79 -17.12
N THR A 349 1.96 -1.27 -18.06
CA THR A 349 0.57 -0.85 -18.22
C THR A 349 -0.36 -1.97 -17.80
N MET A 350 -1.31 -1.70 -16.88
CA MET A 350 -2.33 -2.68 -16.50
C MET A 350 -3.67 -2.42 -17.17
N LYS A 351 -4.29 -3.49 -17.67
CA LYS A 351 -5.62 -3.48 -18.27
C LYS A 351 -6.50 -4.51 -17.57
N TYR A 352 -7.81 -4.26 -17.55
CA TYR A 352 -8.80 -5.16 -16.97
C TYR A 352 -9.85 -5.48 -18.02
N VAL A 353 -10.13 -6.77 -18.22
CA VAL A 353 -11.13 -7.27 -19.15
C VAL A 353 -12.11 -8.13 -18.36
N TYR A 354 -13.37 -7.74 -18.35
CA TYR A 354 -14.43 -8.48 -17.65
C TYR A 354 -15.17 -9.37 -18.64
N TYR A 355 -15.40 -10.62 -18.25
CA TYR A 355 -16.17 -11.57 -19.03
C TYR A 355 -16.87 -12.58 -18.12
N TYR A 356 -17.75 -13.40 -18.68
CA TYR A 356 -18.26 -14.59 -18.01
C TYR A 356 -18.07 -15.81 -18.91
N ASP A 357 -17.66 -16.94 -18.33
CA ASP A 357 -17.65 -18.26 -18.97
C ASP A 357 -17.69 -19.34 -17.87
N SER A 358 -18.02 -20.58 -18.22
CA SER A 358 -17.98 -21.71 -17.30
C SER A 358 -16.53 -22.01 -16.87
N VAL A 359 -16.30 -22.21 -15.58
CA VAL A 359 -15.01 -22.60 -14.99
C VAL A 359 -14.90 -24.12 -14.85
N LYS A 360 -13.69 -24.69 -14.88
CA LYS A 360 -13.47 -26.17 -14.78
C LYS A 360 -14.13 -26.79 -13.54
N ASN A 361 -14.14 -26.07 -12.40
CA ASN A 361 -14.74 -26.53 -11.16
C ASN A 361 -15.83 -25.56 -10.68
N MET A 362 -17.09 -25.90 -10.89
CA MET A 362 -18.24 -25.05 -10.55
C MET A 362 -18.81 -25.32 -9.15
N LYS A 363 -18.21 -26.22 -8.35
CA LYS A 363 -18.77 -26.65 -7.05
C LYS A 363 -19.10 -25.50 -6.11
N ASN A 364 -18.23 -24.51 -5.99
CA ASN A 364 -18.46 -23.35 -5.12
C ASN A 364 -19.58 -22.46 -5.64
N LEU A 365 -19.66 -22.31 -6.96
CA LEU A 365 -20.70 -21.55 -7.64
C LEU A 365 -22.08 -22.22 -7.50
N GLU A 366 -22.16 -23.54 -7.71
CA GLU A 366 -23.37 -24.35 -7.53
C GLU A 366 -23.86 -24.33 -6.08
N LYS A 367 -22.95 -24.35 -5.12
CA LYS A 367 -23.28 -24.20 -3.69
C LYS A 367 -23.83 -22.80 -3.37
N ARG A 368 -23.32 -21.76 -4.02
CA ARG A 368 -23.79 -20.37 -3.85
C ARG A 368 -25.15 -20.13 -4.49
N TYR A 369 -25.44 -20.82 -5.60
CA TYR A 369 -26.68 -20.67 -6.38
C TYR A 369 -27.36 -22.04 -6.59
N PRO A 370 -27.95 -22.64 -5.53
CA PRO A 370 -28.59 -23.93 -5.65
C PRO A 370 -29.78 -23.87 -6.61
N ASN A 371 -29.91 -24.87 -7.47
CA ASN A 371 -31.02 -25.06 -8.42
C ASN A 371 -31.21 -23.92 -9.45
N MET A 372 -30.15 -23.18 -9.80
CA MET A 372 -30.18 -22.14 -10.83
C MET A 372 -29.47 -22.59 -12.11
N THR A 373 -29.97 -22.16 -13.28
CA THR A 373 -29.25 -22.36 -14.55
C THR A 373 -28.05 -21.41 -14.65
N PHE A 374 -27.07 -21.72 -15.51
CA PHE A 374 -25.88 -20.87 -15.67
C PHE A 374 -26.21 -19.42 -16.01
N ASP A 375 -27.15 -19.19 -16.92
CA ASP A 375 -27.58 -17.84 -17.28
C ASP A 375 -28.26 -17.10 -16.12
N GLN A 376 -29.03 -17.81 -15.28
CA GLN A 376 -29.61 -17.24 -14.06
C GLN A 376 -28.53 -16.89 -13.04
N MET A 377 -27.51 -17.75 -12.88
CA MET A 377 -26.36 -17.48 -12.02
C MET A 377 -25.59 -16.24 -12.49
N VAL A 378 -25.32 -16.13 -13.80
CA VAL A 378 -24.65 -14.97 -14.41
C VAL A 378 -25.46 -13.70 -14.16
N LYS A 379 -26.75 -13.71 -14.48
CA LYS A 379 -27.63 -12.54 -14.29
C LYS A 379 -27.62 -12.07 -12.83
N ARG A 380 -27.80 -13.00 -11.88
CA ARG A 380 -27.80 -12.69 -10.44
C ARG A 380 -26.43 -12.21 -9.95
N THR A 381 -25.34 -12.74 -10.50
CA THR A 381 -23.98 -12.31 -10.17
C THR A 381 -23.72 -10.89 -10.67
N LEU A 382 -24.10 -10.58 -11.91
CA LEU A 382 -23.97 -9.24 -12.48
C LEU A 382 -24.81 -8.21 -11.72
N GLU A 383 -26.06 -8.55 -11.37
CA GLU A 383 -26.91 -7.70 -10.51
C GLU A 383 -26.25 -7.44 -9.15
N SER A 384 -25.64 -8.46 -8.53
CA SER A 384 -24.99 -8.33 -7.22
C SER A 384 -23.67 -7.56 -7.22
N THR A 385 -22.95 -7.60 -8.35
CA THR A 385 -21.62 -6.97 -8.46
C THR A 385 -21.70 -5.49 -8.84
N GLY A 386 -22.83 -5.04 -9.39
CA GLY A 386 -22.99 -3.67 -9.87
C GLY A 386 -22.13 -3.34 -11.09
N LEU A 387 -21.56 -4.36 -11.76
CA LEU A 387 -20.80 -4.17 -12.99
C LEU A 387 -21.70 -3.69 -14.12
N ASP A 388 -21.19 -2.75 -14.90
CA ASP A 388 -21.81 -2.33 -16.15
C ASP A 388 -21.84 -3.51 -17.13
N THR A 389 -23.03 -4.07 -17.35
CA THR A 389 -23.24 -5.26 -18.17
C THR A 389 -22.82 -5.05 -19.62
N THR A 390 -22.76 -3.80 -20.10
CA THR A 390 -22.27 -3.47 -21.44
C THR A 390 -20.76 -3.67 -21.60
N LYS A 391 -20.01 -3.69 -20.49
CA LYS A 391 -18.55 -3.88 -20.45
C LYS A 391 -18.13 -5.33 -20.20
N VAL A 392 -19.09 -6.22 -19.91
CA VAL A 392 -18.82 -7.64 -19.65
C VAL A 392 -18.95 -8.42 -20.95
N LEU A 393 -17.86 -9.04 -21.40
CA LEU A 393 -17.83 -9.83 -22.61
C LEU A 393 -18.54 -11.18 -22.43
N LYS A 394 -19.28 -11.58 -23.46
CA LYS A 394 -19.89 -12.91 -23.56
C LYS A 394 -18.83 -13.98 -23.89
N PRO A 395 -19.09 -15.28 -23.62
CA PRO A 395 -18.19 -16.38 -23.93
C PRO A 395 -17.64 -16.35 -25.36
N GLU A 396 -18.50 -16.10 -26.36
CA GLU A 396 -18.08 -16.03 -27.76
C GLU A 396 -17.13 -14.85 -28.04
N GLN A 397 -17.39 -13.70 -27.42
CA GLN A 397 -16.61 -12.48 -27.61
C GLN A 397 -15.22 -12.59 -26.97
N ILE A 398 -15.10 -13.25 -25.82
CA ILE A 398 -13.80 -13.48 -25.19
C ILE A 398 -13.00 -14.55 -25.93
N ARG A 399 -13.63 -15.65 -26.34
CA ARG A 399 -12.98 -16.73 -27.11
C ARG A 399 -12.45 -16.24 -28.46
N ALA A 400 -13.10 -15.25 -29.07
CA ALA A 400 -12.59 -14.57 -30.27
C ALA A 400 -11.34 -13.70 -30.02
N ARG A 401 -11.10 -13.27 -28.77
CA ARG A 401 -9.93 -12.46 -28.39
C ARG A 401 -8.78 -13.29 -27.85
N ILE A 402 -9.09 -14.29 -27.02
CA ILE A 402 -8.11 -15.17 -26.37
C ILE A 402 -8.78 -16.46 -25.91
N ASP A 403 -8.12 -17.59 -26.11
CA ASP A 403 -8.54 -18.87 -25.54
C ASP A 403 -8.00 -19.00 -24.11
N LEU A 404 -8.90 -18.95 -23.13
CA LEU A 404 -8.60 -19.10 -21.70
C LEU A 404 -9.01 -20.47 -21.16
N SER A 405 -9.50 -21.39 -22.01
CA SER A 405 -9.92 -22.73 -21.60
C SER A 405 -8.77 -23.52 -20.98
N GLY A 406 -7.56 -23.36 -21.52
CA GLY A 406 -6.33 -23.91 -20.96
C GLY A 406 -6.05 -23.40 -19.54
N GLU A 407 -6.41 -22.16 -19.22
CA GLU A 407 -6.29 -21.56 -17.87
C GLU A 407 -7.56 -21.77 -17.02
N TYR A 408 -8.35 -22.79 -17.36
CA TYR A 408 -9.59 -23.18 -16.67
C TYR A 408 -10.67 -22.08 -16.63
N ASN A 409 -10.57 -21.10 -17.53
CA ASN A 409 -11.36 -19.87 -17.55
C ASN A 409 -11.37 -19.12 -16.20
N ARG A 410 -10.32 -19.25 -15.40
CA ARG A 410 -10.20 -18.61 -14.08
C ARG A 410 -9.71 -17.17 -14.18
N PHE A 411 -9.71 -16.46 -13.06
CA PHE A 411 -8.96 -15.20 -12.95
C PHE A 411 -7.48 -15.44 -13.32
N VAL A 412 -7.01 -14.76 -14.37
CA VAL A 412 -5.64 -14.90 -14.85
C VAL A 412 -5.14 -13.61 -15.46
N ARG A 413 -3.82 -13.41 -15.43
CA ARG A 413 -3.16 -12.25 -16.02
C ARG A 413 -2.32 -12.67 -17.20
N LEU A 414 -2.52 -12.04 -18.34
CA LEU A 414 -1.64 -12.18 -19.49
C LEU A 414 -0.59 -11.06 -19.45
N LEU A 415 0.67 -11.44 -19.37
CA LEU A 415 1.82 -10.56 -19.48
C LEU A 415 2.25 -10.57 -20.94
N GLU A 416 2.26 -9.41 -21.59
CA GLU A 416 2.58 -9.26 -23.00
C GLU A 416 3.61 -8.14 -23.20
N ARG A 417 4.72 -8.48 -23.88
CA ARG A 417 5.74 -7.52 -24.31
C ARG A 417 5.43 -6.97 -25.70
N GLU A 418 5.97 -5.80 -26.02
CA GLU A 418 5.87 -5.18 -27.37
C GLU A 418 6.40 -6.08 -28.49
N ASN A 419 7.35 -6.98 -28.20
CA ASN A 419 7.88 -7.95 -29.17
C ASN A 419 6.98 -9.18 -29.41
N GLY A 420 5.80 -9.23 -28.78
CA GLY A 420 4.83 -10.31 -28.94
C GLY A 420 5.04 -11.52 -28.02
N GLN A 421 6.08 -11.53 -27.17
CA GLN A 421 6.24 -12.58 -26.15
C GLN A 421 5.17 -12.46 -25.06
N LYS A 422 4.52 -13.59 -24.73
CA LYS A 422 3.41 -13.63 -23.78
C LYS A 422 3.55 -14.79 -22.80
N THR A 423 3.06 -14.58 -21.59
CA THR A 423 2.91 -15.64 -20.58
C THR A 423 1.74 -15.33 -19.65
N PHE A 424 1.22 -16.35 -18.97
CA PHE A 424 0.23 -16.17 -17.92
C PHE A 424 0.88 -16.04 -16.54
N LEU A 425 0.30 -15.19 -15.70
CA LEU A 425 0.55 -15.07 -14.26
C LEU A 425 -0.77 -15.39 -13.54
N ARG A 426 -0.71 -16.34 -12.61
CA ARG A 426 -1.88 -16.95 -11.99
C ARG A 426 -2.07 -16.50 -10.55
N VAL A 427 -3.25 -16.81 -10.01
CA VAL A 427 -3.56 -16.80 -8.57
C VAL A 427 -3.70 -18.24 -8.09
N PHE A 428 -3.55 -18.46 -6.78
CA PHE A 428 -3.39 -19.80 -6.22
C PHE A 428 -4.47 -20.17 -5.21
N ASP A 429 -4.77 -21.47 -5.13
CA ASP A 429 -5.75 -22.04 -4.21
C ASP A 429 -5.13 -22.35 -2.84
N ASP A 430 -4.43 -21.36 -2.27
CA ASP A 430 -3.79 -21.44 -0.96
C ASP A 430 -4.17 -20.23 -0.08
N MET A 431 -3.68 -20.20 1.17
CA MET A 431 -3.94 -19.09 2.10
C MET A 431 -3.37 -17.75 1.61
N ILE A 432 -2.40 -17.78 0.70
CA ILE A 432 -1.70 -16.65 0.11
C ILE A 432 -2.13 -16.56 -1.36
N ILE A 433 -3.38 -16.21 -1.63
CA ILE A 433 -3.98 -16.23 -2.98
C ILE A 433 -3.12 -15.55 -4.07
N PHE A 434 -2.41 -14.48 -3.72
CA PHE A 434 -1.67 -13.65 -4.66
C PHE A 434 -0.26 -14.20 -4.96
N PRO A 435 0.23 -14.08 -6.19
CA PRO A 435 1.60 -14.45 -6.51
C PRO A 435 2.59 -13.54 -5.78
N GLY A 436 3.67 -14.14 -5.27
CA GLY A 436 4.77 -13.44 -4.62
C GLY A 436 5.86 -13.07 -5.61
N GLU A 437 7.01 -12.65 -5.09
CA GLU A 437 8.16 -12.32 -5.94
C GLU A 437 8.64 -13.51 -6.77
N THR A 438 8.60 -14.72 -6.19
CA THR A 438 9.02 -15.95 -6.86
C THR A 438 8.22 -16.21 -8.12
N GLU A 439 6.88 -16.21 -8.04
CA GLU A 439 6.03 -16.55 -9.18
C GLU A 439 5.96 -15.42 -10.23
N ILE A 440 6.01 -14.16 -9.79
CA ILE A 440 6.07 -13.03 -10.73
C ILE A 440 7.40 -13.03 -11.49
N SER A 441 8.51 -13.27 -10.79
CA SER A 441 9.83 -13.34 -11.42
C SER A 441 9.95 -14.54 -12.34
N ALA A 442 9.36 -15.69 -11.97
CA ALA A 442 9.26 -16.85 -12.85
C ALA A 442 8.49 -16.54 -14.14
N ALA A 443 7.37 -15.82 -14.03
CA ALA A 443 6.61 -15.36 -15.20
C ALA A 443 7.46 -14.39 -16.06
N PHE A 444 8.18 -13.45 -15.46
CA PHE A 444 9.08 -12.56 -16.22
C PHE A 444 10.22 -13.32 -16.90
N LYS A 445 10.81 -14.33 -16.25
CA LYS A 445 11.84 -15.17 -16.89
C LYS A 445 11.33 -15.83 -18.17
N ARG A 446 10.08 -16.34 -18.20
CA ARG A 446 9.47 -16.96 -19.39
C ARG A 446 9.50 -16.08 -20.64
N ILE A 447 9.41 -14.77 -20.46
CA ILE A 447 9.34 -13.78 -21.56
C ILE A 447 10.64 -13.02 -21.76
N VAL A 448 11.72 -13.38 -21.06
CA VAL A 448 13.02 -12.71 -21.11
C VAL A 448 14.15 -13.67 -21.46
N MET A 449 14.04 -14.93 -21.04
CA MET A 449 15.10 -15.91 -21.18
C MET A 449 14.53 -17.32 -21.44
N LYS A 450 15.38 -18.22 -21.93
CA LYS A 450 15.05 -19.64 -22.01
C LYS A 450 15.02 -20.22 -20.60
N LEU A 451 13.91 -20.86 -20.24
CA LEU A 451 13.78 -21.52 -18.94
C LEU A 451 14.53 -22.85 -18.92
N PRO A 452 14.99 -23.29 -17.74
CA PRO A 452 15.46 -24.66 -17.57
C PRO A 452 14.31 -25.64 -17.82
N LYS A 453 14.60 -26.71 -18.57
CA LYS A 453 13.64 -27.78 -18.84
C LYS A 453 13.94 -29.02 -17.99
N VAL A 454 12.91 -29.58 -17.36
CA VAL A 454 12.96 -30.80 -16.54
C VAL A 454 12.39 -31.97 -17.34
N GLY A 455 13.21 -32.95 -17.67
CA GLY A 455 12.78 -34.20 -18.29
C GLY A 455 12.32 -35.19 -17.22
N PHE A 456 11.10 -35.72 -17.35
CA PHE A 456 10.60 -36.79 -16.50
C PHE A 456 10.66 -38.11 -17.25
N LEU A 457 11.39 -39.08 -16.69
CA LEU A 457 11.47 -40.39 -17.31
C LEU A 457 10.13 -41.12 -17.25
N THR A 458 9.71 -41.67 -18.38
CA THR A 458 8.53 -42.52 -18.51
C THR A 458 8.85 -43.77 -19.32
N GLY A 459 8.10 -44.85 -19.11
CA GLY A 459 8.21 -46.10 -19.88
C GLY A 459 8.51 -47.36 -19.06
N HIS A 460 8.99 -47.22 -17.82
CA HIS A 460 9.38 -48.31 -16.92
C HIS A 460 8.54 -48.32 -15.63
N GLY A 461 7.29 -47.85 -15.72
CA GLY A 461 6.33 -47.81 -14.62
C GLY A 461 6.52 -46.66 -13.61
N GLU A 462 7.28 -45.63 -13.99
CA GLU A 462 7.42 -44.36 -13.28
C GLU A 462 6.08 -43.60 -13.19
N ARG A 463 6.09 -42.51 -12.44
CA ARG A 463 4.93 -41.65 -12.22
C ARG A 463 4.66 -40.78 -13.45
N ASN A 464 3.39 -40.55 -13.75
CA ASN A 464 2.99 -39.80 -14.93
C ASN A 464 2.84 -38.29 -14.61
N THR A 465 3.29 -37.41 -15.50
CA THR A 465 3.21 -35.95 -15.30
C THR A 465 1.85 -35.35 -15.64
N GLU A 466 1.01 -36.08 -16.38
CA GLU A 466 -0.28 -35.60 -16.86
C GLU A 466 -1.47 -36.10 -16.05
N ARG A 467 -1.41 -37.33 -15.54
CA ARG A 467 -2.51 -37.97 -14.83
C ARG A 467 -2.70 -37.37 -13.43
N GLU A 468 -3.97 -37.12 -13.08
CA GLU A 468 -4.35 -36.73 -11.73
C GLU A 468 -4.45 -38.00 -10.84
N GLY A 469 -3.79 -37.99 -9.67
CA GLY A 469 -3.83 -39.10 -8.70
C GLY A 469 -2.71 -39.01 -7.65
N ASP A 470 -2.88 -39.66 -6.50
CA ASP A 470 -1.96 -39.59 -5.35
C ASP A 470 -0.52 -40.01 -5.69
N ARG A 471 -0.38 -40.90 -6.68
CA ARG A 471 0.90 -41.42 -7.14
C ARG A 471 1.54 -40.53 -8.22
N ASP A 472 0.77 -39.79 -8.98
CA ASP A 472 1.24 -39.11 -10.18
C ASP A 472 1.82 -37.71 -9.89
N TYR A 473 2.51 -37.13 -10.88
CA TYR A 473 3.23 -35.86 -10.75
C TYR A 473 2.48 -34.65 -11.31
N ASN A 474 1.21 -34.77 -11.68
CA ASN A 474 0.43 -33.64 -12.21
C ASN A 474 0.45 -32.41 -11.28
N ALA A 475 0.19 -32.60 -9.98
CA ALA A 475 0.23 -31.54 -8.98
C ALA A 475 1.59 -30.81 -8.95
N PHE A 476 2.69 -31.57 -9.03
CA PHE A 476 4.04 -31.04 -9.00
C PHE A 476 4.46 -30.36 -10.31
N THR A 477 3.92 -30.79 -11.45
CA THR A 477 4.40 -30.35 -12.78
C THR A 477 3.54 -29.24 -13.36
N GLN A 478 2.24 -29.48 -13.53
CA GLN A 478 1.37 -28.63 -14.35
C GLN A 478 0.06 -28.20 -13.70
N ASP A 479 -0.17 -28.54 -12.43
CA ASP A 479 -1.36 -28.05 -11.75
C ASP A 479 -1.30 -26.54 -11.56
N LYS A 480 -2.19 -25.84 -12.26
CA LYS A 480 -2.19 -24.38 -12.41
C LYS A 480 -2.50 -23.64 -11.10
N PRO A 481 -3.49 -24.05 -10.30
CA PRO A 481 -3.83 -23.41 -9.04
C PRO A 481 -2.85 -23.74 -7.92
N PHE A 482 -2.02 -24.78 -8.08
CA PHE A 482 -0.99 -25.13 -7.12
C PHE A 482 0.27 -24.28 -7.33
N ARG A 483 0.58 -23.45 -6.34
CA ARG A 483 1.71 -22.50 -6.38
C ARG A 483 3.05 -23.17 -6.72
N TYR A 484 3.32 -24.33 -6.13
CA TYR A 484 4.63 -24.98 -6.23
C TYR A 484 4.80 -25.84 -7.49
N SER A 485 3.84 -25.82 -8.42
CA SER A 485 4.00 -26.53 -9.69
C SER A 485 5.11 -25.92 -10.53
N LEU A 486 5.85 -26.76 -11.28
CA LEU A 486 6.98 -26.34 -12.10
C LEU A 486 6.63 -25.19 -13.06
N ILE A 487 5.43 -25.23 -13.65
CA ILE A 487 4.96 -24.18 -14.56
C ILE A 487 4.88 -22.80 -13.89
N ASN A 488 4.57 -22.75 -12.59
CA ASN A 488 4.46 -21.53 -11.78
C ASN A 488 5.80 -21.09 -11.17
N GLN A 489 6.76 -22.02 -11.08
CA GLN A 489 8.09 -21.80 -10.50
C GLN A 489 9.19 -21.53 -11.54
N GLY A 490 8.82 -21.39 -12.82
CA GLY A 490 9.75 -20.98 -13.88
C GLY A 490 10.55 -22.13 -14.47
N PHE A 491 9.96 -23.32 -14.51
CA PHE A 491 10.49 -24.48 -15.20
C PHE A 491 9.54 -24.91 -16.31
N ASP A 492 10.11 -25.35 -17.42
CA ASP A 492 9.39 -26.16 -18.40
C ASP A 492 9.64 -27.64 -18.10
N PHE A 493 8.77 -28.52 -18.56
CA PHE A 493 8.95 -29.94 -18.36
C PHE A 493 8.48 -30.71 -19.60
N GLU A 494 9.05 -31.89 -19.80
CA GLU A 494 8.61 -32.82 -20.83
C GLU A 494 8.79 -34.27 -20.35
N SER A 495 7.97 -35.18 -20.88
CA SER A 495 8.19 -36.61 -20.68
C SER A 495 9.29 -37.09 -21.62
N VAL A 496 10.26 -37.82 -21.08
CA VAL A 496 11.39 -38.40 -21.80
C VAL A 496 11.31 -39.91 -21.68
N THR A 497 11.66 -40.61 -22.74
CA THR A 497 11.70 -42.07 -22.82
C THR A 497 13.11 -42.51 -23.21
N LEU A 498 13.59 -43.66 -22.71
CA LEU A 498 14.97 -44.13 -22.96
C LEU A 498 15.17 -44.77 -24.34
N ASP A 499 14.12 -44.92 -25.15
CA ASP A 499 14.21 -45.39 -26.54
C ASP A 499 14.85 -44.35 -27.48
N LYS A 500 15.02 -43.11 -27.01
CA LYS A 500 15.61 -42.00 -27.77
C LYS A 500 16.65 -41.28 -26.93
N GLU A 501 17.56 -40.59 -27.62
CA GLU A 501 18.51 -39.71 -26.97
C GLU A 501 17.76 -38.57 -26.26
N VAL A 502 18.18 -38.26 -25.03
CA VAL A 502 17.57 -37.20 -24.22
C VAL A 502 17.76 -35.85 -24.94
N PRO A 503 16.71 -35.05 -25.13
CA PRO A 503 16.84 -33.77 -25.83
C PRO A 503 17.90 -32.88 -25.19
N ALA A 504 18.78 -32.28 -26.00
CA ALA A 504 19.90 -31.47 -25.52
C ALA A 504 19.47 -30.21 -24.76
N ASP A 505 18.18 -29.84 -24.82
CA ASP A 505 17.61 -28.73 -24.07
C ASP A 505 16.97 -29.14 -22.74
N VAL A 506 17.01 -30.42 -22.37
CA VAL A 506 16.73 -30.90 -21.00
C VAL A 506 17.92 -30.62 -20.10
N ASN A 507 17.71 -29.82 -19.06
CA ASN A 507 18.77 -29.44 -18.12
C ASN A 507 18.81 -30.34 -16.88
N ILE A 508 17.66 -30.93 -16.51
CA ILE A 508 17.51 -31.78 -15.32
C ILE A 508 16.70 -33.01 -15.73
N LEU A 509 17.21 -34.19 -15.46
CA LEU A 509 16.49 -35.45 -15.68
C LEU A 509 16.03 -36.02 -14.33
N VAL A 510 14.73 -36.29 -14.20
CA VAL A 510 14.12 -36.89 -13.01
C VAL A 510 13.85 -38.36 -13.29
N ILE A 511 14.49 -39.21 -12.50
CA ILE A 511 14.30 -40.66 -12.50
C ILE A 511 13.84 -41.05 -11.10
N ALA A 512 12.58 -41.45 -10.96
CA ALA A 512 12.00 -41.77 -9.67
C ALA A 512 11.00 -42.94 -9.76
N GLU A 513 11.04 -43.83 -8.77
CA GLU A 513 10.13 -44.98 -8.64
C GLU A 513 9.97 -45.85 -9.89
N THR A 514 11.09 -46.14 -10.56
CA THR A 514 11.13 -47.11 -11.67
C THR A 514 10.69 -48.49 -11.18
N ARG A 515 9.69 -49.08 -11.82
CA ARG A 515 9.17 -50.42 -11.48
C ARG A 515 9.78 -51.54 -12.31
N GLN A 516 10.45 -51.18 -13.40
CA GLN A 516 11.18 -52.10 -14.25
C GLN A 516 12.66 -51.67 -14.32
N PRO A 517 13.58 -52.61 -14.54
CA PRO A 517 14.99 -52.30 -14.74
C PRO A 517 15.17 -51.36 -15.94
N LEU A 518 16.07 -50.38 -15.81
CA LEU A 518 16.55 -49.53 -16.90
C LEU A 518 17.61 -50.31 -17.70
N THR A 519 17.23 -51.45 -18.27
CA THR A 519 18.13 -52.24 -19.12
C THR A 519 18.16 -51.66 -20.53
N ALA A 520 19.37 -51.57 -21.09
CA ALA A 520 19.64 -51.09 -22.44
C ALA A 520 19.03 -51.98 -23.52
#